data_AF-A0A8K0DR66-F1
#
_entry.id   AF-A0A8K0DR66-F1
#
_cell.length_a   1.000
_cell.length_b   1.000
_cell.length_c   1.000
_cell.angle_alpha   90.00
_cell.angle_beta   90.00
_cell.angle_gamma   90.00
#
_symmetry.space_group_name_H-M   'P 1'
#
loop_
_entity.id
_entity.type
_entity.pdbx_description
1 polymer ?
#
loop_
_entity_poly.entity_id
_entity_poly.type
_entity_poly.pdbx_seq_one_letter_code
_entity_poly.pdbx_strand_id
1 'polypeptide(L)'
;MLVSQLQKNSTVDWLELIKKILPYDVPFTENHNISVSLEYIQSLEQIINNSSKRVLYNYLIWRAVLERINFLPEAIRKQNFKNSRASTRENPNKEDWCILNTYQSLPHVKNLIIYTNLTDTNQINETAKRIKDYILLPLFKLDSDASRKIAATQFNLARPNESVLIKYHKNLSLEENDYLGNSLKTYKHLLDNYYQILNKDGEDWAKEENIIRKPVNFVSSQNVIELSTAILRKPHYYENDINNSTNFGSLGALISQEIINELNLEEKLENYTNRILKVENTFKTRTTEVQDKHYIIDNKIVGSSGIKLAYSAYNNWLNYHKDEEFTDFTPQRLFWVSAVLNWCAINKQDFWKTEDLVKNDFNLEFNSAFGCK
;
A
#
# COMPACT_ATOMS: atom_id res chain seq x y z
N MET A 1 -19.99 -11.06 -9.78
CA MET A 1 -21.02 -11.67 -10.65
C MET A 1 -20.43 -12.89 -11.34
N LEU A 2 -21.25 -13.81 -11.86
CA LEU A 2 -20.76 -14.92 -12.67
C LEU A 2 -20.38 -14.44 -14.08
N VAL A 3 -19.45 -15.14 -14.74
CA VAL A 3 -19.14 -14.91 -16.16
C VAL A 3 -20.39 -15.03 -17.03
N SER A 4 -21.26 -16.02 -16.76
CA SER A 4 -22.55 -16.18 -17.45
C SER A 4 -23.46 -14.96 -17.33
N GLN A 5 -23.40 -14.23 -16.21
CA GLN A 5 -24.16 -13.00 -16.00
C GLN A 5 -23.55 -11.82 -16.78
N LEU A 6 -22.22 -11.74 -16.86
CA LEU A 6 -21.56 -10.71 -17.68
C LEU A 6 -21.87 -10.90 -19.16
N GLN A 7 -21.78 -12.13 -19.68
CA GLN A 7 -22.07 -12.42 -21.09
C GLN A 7 -23.48 -12.06 -21.53
N LYS A 8 -24.47 -12.15 -20.63
CA LYS A 8 -25.85 -11.72 -20.94
C LYS A 8 -25.98 -10.21 -21.15
N ASN A 9 -25.06 -9.43 -20.58
CA ASN A 9 -25.10 -7.97 -20.58
C ASN A 9 -24.03 -7.33 -21.49
N SER A 10 -23.38 -8.13 -22.35
CA SER A 10 -22.24 -7.76 -23.16
C SER A 10 -22.30 -8.40 -24.54
N THR A 11 -21.78 -7.71 -25.55
CA THR A 11 -21.62 -8.24 -26.91
C THR A 11 -20.31 -9.02 -27.11
N VAL A 12 -19.37 -8.92 -26.17
CA VAL A 12 -18.09 -9.64 -26.20
C VAL A 12 -18.25 -11.05 -25.61
N ASP A 13 -17.67 -12.04 -26.29
CA ASP A 13 -17.50 -13.41 -25.77
C ASP A 13 -16.38 -13.42 -24.72
N TRP A 14 -16.75 -13.03 -23.50
CA TRP A 14 -15.81 -12.94 -22.37
C TRP A 14 -15.24 -14.30 -21.96
N LEU A 15 -16.03 -15.38 -22.06
CA LEU A 15 -15.54 -16.71 -21.72
C LEU A 15 -14.40 -17.11 -22.66
N GLU A 16 -14.60 -16.96 -23.97
CA GLU A 16 -13.60 -17.29 -24.97
C GLU A 16 -12.38 -16.36 -24.90
N LEU A 17 -12.60 -15.06 -24.68
CA LEU A 17 -11.53 -14.09 -24.54
C LEU A 17 -10.63 -14.42 -23.34
N ILE A 18 -11.22 -14.70 -22.16
CA ILE A 18 -10.45 -15.01 -20.95
C ILE A 18 -9.73 -16.34 -21.11
N LYS A 19 -10.37 -17.37 -21.70
CA LYS A 19 -9.71 -18.65 -22.00
C LYS A 19 -8.49 -18.51 -22.90
N LYS A 20 -8.48 -17.54 -23.83
CA LYS A 20 -7.31 -17.26 -24.69
C LYS A 20 -6.18 -16.54 -23.96
N ILE A 21 -6.48 -15.84 -22.87
CA ILE A 21 -5.49 -15.13 -22.06
C ILE A 21 -4.87 -16.07 -21.03
N LEU A 22 -5.69 -16.95 -20.43
CA LEU A 22 -5.25 -17.88 -19.42
C LEU A 22 -4.39 -19.02 -20.01
N PRO A 23 -3.41 -19.54 -19.26
CA PRO A 23 -2.75 -20.79 -19.60
C PRO A 23 -3.74 -21.95 -19.76
N TYR A 24 -3.45 -22.88 -20.68
CA TYR A 24 -4.35 -24.00 -21.02
C TYR A 24 -4.72 -24.91 -19.84
N ASP A 25 -3.87 -25.00 -18.83
CA ASP A 25 -4.03 -25.82 -17.64
C ASP A 25 -4.85 -25.13 -16.52
N VAL A 26 -5.24 -23.87 -16.71
CA VAL A 26 -6.10 -23.14 -15.76
C VAL A 26 -7.58 -23.35 -16.15
N PRO A 27 -8.38 -24.12 -15.38
CA PRO A 27 -9.78 -24.32 -15.71
C PRO A 27 -10.56 -23.02 -15.52
N PHE A 28 -11.28 -22.60 -16.56
CA PHE A 28 -12.14 -21.42 -16.52
C PHE A 28 -13.46 -21.69 -17.24
N THR A 29 -14.56 -21.39 -16.57
CA THR A 29 -15.94 -21.72 -16.99
C THR A 29 -16.87 -20.55 -16.74
N GLU A 30 -18.07 -20.59 -17.33
CA GLU A 30 -19.10 -19.56 -17.17
C GLU A 30 -19.62 -19.40 -15.73
N ASN A 31 -19.35 -20.38 -14.86
CA ASN A 31 -19.75 -20.40 -13.45
C ASN A 31 -18.71 -19.77 -12.52
N HIS A 32 -17.59 -19.26 -13.05
CA HIS A 32 -16.61 -18.55 -12.23
C HIS A 32 -17.12 -17.17 -11.83
N ASN A 33 -16.82 -16.78 -10.59
CA ASN A 33 -17.06 -15.43 -10.10
C ASN A 33 -15.99 -14.47 -10.64
N ILE A 34 -16.44 -13.30 -11.07
CA ILE A 34 -15.60 -12.19 -11.50
C ILE A 34 -16.05 -10.91 -10.81
N SER A 35 -15.08 -10.02 -10.56
CA SER A 35 -15.32 -8.66 -10.08
C SER A 35 -15.09 -7.68 -11.23
N VAL A 36 -16.17 -7.05 -11.71
CA VAL A 36 -16.16 -6.14 -12.85
C VAL A 36 -17.17 -5.02 -12.64
N SER A 37 -16.87 -3.82 -13.13
CA SER A 37 -17.84 -2.72 -13.22
C SER A 37 -18.62 -2.85 -14.52
N LEU A 38 -19.92 -3.16 -14.42
CA LEU A 38 -20.76 -3.39 -15.60
C LEU A 38 -20.91 -2.11 -16.44
N GLU A 39 -21.03 -0.95 -15.78
CA GLU A 39 -21.15 0.35 -16.44
C GLU A 39 -19.91 0.67 -17.29
N TYR A 40 -18.72 0.33 -16.77
CA TYR A 40 -17.47 0.47 -17.50
C TYR A 40 -17.43 -0.43 -18.73
N ILE A 41 -17.81 -1.71 -18.60
CA ILE A 41 -17.82 -2.66 -19.72
C ILE A 41 -18.77 -2.19 -20.83
N GLN A 42 -19.99 -1.77 -20.48
CA GLN A 42 -20.96 -1.26 -21.45
C GLN A 42 -20.45 -0.01 -22.18
N SER A 43 -19.85 0.92 -21.44
CA SER A 43 -19.26 2.13 -22.03
C SER A 43 -18.07 1.80 -22.94
N LEU A 44 -17.24 0.84 -22.54
CA LEU A 44 -16.10 0.38 -23.34
C LEU A 44 -16.57 -0.27 -24.64
N GLU A 45 -17.61 -1.10 -24.61
CA GLU A 45 -18.17 -1.73 -25.81
C GLU A 45 -18.71 -0.71 -26.81
N GLN A 46 -19.38 0.35 -26.34
CA GLN A 46 -19.82 1.45 -27.20
C GLN A 46 -18.64 2.12 -27.92
N ILE A 47 -17.54 2.37 -27.19
CA ILE A 47 -16.32 2.97 -27.77
C ILE A 47 -15.69 2.02 -28.78
N ILE A 48 -15.59 0.73 -28.47
CA ILE A 48 -15.02 -0.29 -29.37
C ILE A 48 -15.84 -0.36 -30.67
N ASN A 49 -17.17 -0.42 -30.57
CA ASN A 49 -18.06 -0.54 -31.73
C ASN A 49 -18.07 0.73 -32.60
N ASN A 50 -17.88 1.91 -32.00
CA ASN A 50 -17.85 3.18 -32.72
C ASN A 50 -16.45 3.57 -33.24
N SER A 51 -15.41 2.79 -32.90
CA SER A 51 -14.04 3.08 -33.31
C SER A 51 -13.61 2.21 -34.50
N SER A 52 -12.91 2.81 -35.45
CA SER A 52 -12.31 2.02 -36.55
C SER A 52 -11.26 1.04 -36.02
N LYS A 53 -11.12 -0.14 -36.65
CA LYS A 53 -10.11 -1.13 -36.29
C LYS A 53 -8.69 -0.53 -36.22
N ARG A 54 -8.35 0.38 -37.14
CA ARG A 54 -7.05 1.08 -37.14
C ARG A 54 -6.80 1.86 -35.85
N VAL A 55 -7.81 2.57 -35.36
CA VAL A 55 -7.70 3.34 -34.10
C VAL A 55 -7.49 2.40 -32.92
N LEU A 56 -8.25 1.30 -32.85
CA LEU A 56 -8.12 0.30 -31.79
C LEU A 56 -6.73 -0.36 -31.81
N TYR A 57 -6.23 -0.78 -32.97
CA TYR A 57 -4.88 -1.34 -33.09
C TYR A 57 -3.80 -0.36 -32.68
N ASN A 58 -3.88 0.89 -33.15
CA ASN A 58 -2.92 1.93 -32.77
C ASN A 58 -2.93 2.19 -31.27
N TYR A 59 -4.12 2.22 -30.65
CA TYR A 59 -4.25 2.35 -29.19
C TYR A 59 -3.58 1.19 -28.46
N LEU A 60 -3.87 -0.06 -28.83
CA LEU A 60 -3.30 -1.25 -28.19
C LEU A 60 -1.77 -1.30 -28.32
N ILE A 61 -1.23 -1.03 -29.52
CA ILE A 61 0.21 -0.97 -29.75
C ILE A 61 0.83 0.16 -28.93
N TRP A 62 0.19 1.34 -28.89
CA TRP A 62 0.69 2.47 -28.11
C TRP A 62 0.72 2.16 -26.61
N ARG A 63 -0.30 1.48 -26.07
CA ARG A 63 -0.28 0.99 -24.68
C ARG A 63 0.91 0.06 -24.44
N ALA A 64 1.14 -0.92 -25.32
CA ALA A 64 2.27 -1.84 -25.18
C ALA A 64 3.63 -1.11 -25.21
N VAL A 65 3.78 -0.12 -26.09
CA VAL A 65 5.00 0.72 -26.17
C VAL A 65 5.19 1.57 -24.91
N LEU A 66 4.12 2.22 -24.43
CA LEU A 66 4.17 3.07 -23.23
C LEU A 66 4.60 2.27 -21.99
N GLU A 67 4.05 1.07 -21.79
CA GLU A 67 4.40 0.19 -20.67
C GLU A 67 5.86 -0.31 -20.69
N ARG A 68 6.56 -0.15 -21.83
CA ARG A 68 7.96 -0.59 -22.01
C ARG A 68 8.91 0.55 -22.34
N ILE A 69 8.42 1.79 -22.35
CA ILE A 69 9.19 2.95 -22.81
C ILE A 69 10.48 3.16 -22.02
N ASN A 70 10.46 2.77 -20.73
CA ASN A 70 11.59 2.86 -19.81
C ASN A 70 12.76 1.91 -20.12
N PHE A 71 12.53 0.93 -21.01
CA PHE A 71 13.52 -0.04 -21.47
C PHE A 71 14.01 0.22 -22.91
N LEU A 72 13.47 1.26 -23.55
CA LEU A 72 13.83 1.66 -24.92
C LEU A 72 15.07 2.57 -24.94
N PRO A 73 15.65 2.84 -26.13
CA PRO A 73 16.80 3.73 -26.27
C PRO A 73 16.59 5.10 -25.61
N GLU A 74 17.71 5.69 -25.16
CA GLU A 74 17.72 6.91 -24.36
C GLU A 74 16.97 8.10 -24.99
N ALA A 75 17.03 8.24 -26.32
CA ALA A 75 16.31 9.30 -27.03
C ALA A 75 14.79 9.23 -26.79
N ILE A 76 14.22 8.02 -26.81
CA ILE A 76 12.79 7.79 -26.57
C ILE A 76 12.46 8.03 -25.09
N ARG A 77 13.29 7.51 -24.18
CA ARG A 77 13.10 7.70 -22.72
C ARG A 77 13.14 9.18 -22.34
N LYS A 78 14.12 9.93 -22.84
CA LYS A 78 14.24 11.38 -22.60
C LYS A 78 13.05 12.14 -23.16
N GLN A 79 12.56 11.77 -24.34
CA GLN A 79 11.37 12.41 -24.92
C GLN A 79 10.11 12.09 -24.12
N ASN A 80 9.93 10.84 -23.69
CA ASN A 80 8.83 10.45 -22.81
C ASN A 80 8.89 11.20 -21.47
N PHE A 81 10.07 11.32 -20.87
CA PHE A 81 10.25 12.07 -19.63
C PHE A 81 9.85 13.54 -19.80
N LYS A 82 10.29 14.21 -20.87
CA LYS A 82 9.88 15.59 -21.20
C LYS A 82 8.37 15.74 -21.37
N ASN A 83 7.73 14.75 -21.99
CA ASN A 83 6.28 14.76 -22.26
C ASN A 83 5.44 14.35 -21.03
N SER A 84 6.03 13.56 -20.13
CA SER A 84 5.38 13.15 -18.90
C SER A 84 5.19 14.38 -18.01
N ARG A 85 4.00 14.53 -17.41
CA ARG A 85 3.75 15.55 -16.38
C ARG A 85 4.46 15.20 -15.05
N ALA A 86 5.56 14.44 -15.10
CA ALA A 86 6.30 14.00 -13.93
C ALA A 86 6.63 15.20 -13.04
N SER A 87 6.39 15.03 -11.75
CA SER A 87 6.66 16.06 -10.73
C SER A 87 8.15 16.30 -10.53
N THR A 88 9.00 15.41 -11.05
CA THR A 88 10.46 15.47 -10.94
C THR A 88 11.06 16.44 -11.96
N ARG A 89 11.89 17.37 -11.49
CA ARG A 89 12.53 18.40 -12.34
C ARG A 89 13.66 17.84 -13.21
N GLU A 90 14.19 16.67 -12.87
CA GLU A 90 15.34 16.06 -13.54
C GLU A 90 15.09 14.59 -13.86
N ASN A 91 15.60 14.15 -15.01
CA ASN A 91 15.59 12.75 -15.41
C ASN A 91 16.60 12.01 -14.52
N PRO A 92 16.21 10.93 -13.81
CA PRO A 92 17.15 10.17 -12.99
C PRO A 92 18.35 9.71 -13.83
N ASN A 93 19.52 9.64 -13.20
CA ASN A 93 20.70 9.12 -13.85
C ASN A 93 20.50 7.62 -14.20
N LYS A 94 21.39 7.07 -15.02
CA LYS A 94 21.27 5.68 -15.49
C LYS A 94 21.28 4.66 -14.35
N GLU A 95 22.10 4.90 -13.32
CA GLU A 95 22.27 3.98 -12.19
C GLU A 95 21.00 3.89 -11.34
N ASP A 96 20.45 5.04 -10.94
CA ASP A 96 19.18 5.13 -10.22
C ASP A 96 18.05 4.44 -11.02
N TRP A 97 18.04 4.63 -12.34
CA TRP A 97 17.07 3.99 -13.22
C TRP A 97 17.20 2.47 -13.21
N CYS A 98 18.42 1.94 -13.28
CA CYS A 98 18.67 0.50 -13.21
C CYS A 98 18.24 -0.06 -11.85
N ILE A 99 18.58 0.60 -10.75
CA ILE A 99 18.17 0.18 -9.40
C ILE A 99 16.65 0.15 -9.26
N LEU A 100 15.96 1.22 -9.67
CA LEU A 100 14.50 1.31 -9.60
C LEU A 100 13.80 0.21 -10.41
N ASN A 101 14.22 -0.01 -11.66
CA ASN A 101 13.60 -1.04 -12.51
C ASN A 101 13.88 -2.45 -11.99
N THR A 102 15.08 -2.72 -11.47
CA THR A 102 15.40 -4.00 -10.83
C THR A 102 14.52 -4.23 -9.60
N TYR A 103 14.38 -3.22 -8.74
CA TYR A 103 13.55 -3.30 -7.54
C TYR A 103 12.06 -3.47 -7.83
N GLN A 104 11.56 -2.90 -8.93
CA GLN A 104 10.18 -3.11 -9.38
C GLN A 104 9.98 -4.50 -10.00
N SER A 105 10.98 -5.01 -10.74
CA SER A 105 10.89 -6.31 -11.42
C SER A 105 11.14 -7.49 -10.48
N LEU A 106 11.92 -7.29 -9.42
CA LEU A 106 12.35 -8.31 -8.46
C LEU A 106 12.20 -7.81 -7.02
N PRO A 107 10.96 -7.55 -6.56
CA PRO A 107 10.72 -6.93 -5.26
C PRO A 107 11.15 -7.84 -4.10
N HIS A 108 11.10 -9.16 -4.26
CA HIS A 108 11.61 -10.12 -3.26
C HIS A 108 13.12 -10.03 -3.08
N VAL A 109 13.87 -9.88 -4.17
CA VAL A 109 15.34 -9.75 -4.14
C VAL A 109 15.73 -8.44 -3.44
N LYS A 110 15.03 -7.35 -3.73
CA LYS A 110 15.17 -6.09 -3.00
C LYS A 110 14.96 -6.30 -1.50
N ASN A 111 13.86 -6.94 -1.11
CA ASN A 111 13.54 -7.20 0.30
C ASN A 111 14.64 -8.03 0.99
N LEU A 112 15.13 -9.07 0.30
CA LEU A 112 16.22 -9.91 0.79
C LEU A 112 17.50 -9.11 1.01
N ILE A 113 17.94 -8.31 0.03
CA ILE A 113 19.15 -7.48 0.14
C ILE A 113 19.06 -6.50 1.31
N ILE A 114 17.90 -5.85 1.48
CA ILE A 114 17.70 -4.94 2.61
C ILE A 114 17.80 -5.70 3.92
N TYR A 115 17.09 -6.83 4.04
CA TYR A 115 17.08 -7.63 5.26
C TYR A 115 18.47 -8.16 5.63
N THR A 116 19.25 -8.66 4.66
CA THR A 116 20.59 -9.23 4.89
C THR A 116 21.61 -8.19 5.35
N ASN A 117 21.38 -6.91 5.05
CA ASN A 117 22.25 -5.81 5.46
C ASN A 117 21.88 -5.22 6.83
N LEU A 118 20.83 -5.73 7.49
CA LEU A 118 20.45 -5.27 8.82
C LEU A 118 21.39 -5.84 9.88
N THR A 119 21.87 -4.96 10.74
CA THR A 119 22.78 -5.33 11.84
C THR A 119 22.04 -5.69 13.12
N ASP A 120 20.87 -5.11 13.38
CA ASP A 120 20.08 -5.38 14.58
C ASP A 120 18.57 -5.32 14.30
N THR A 121 17.93 -6.50 14.28
CA THR A 121 16.47 -6.63 14.12
C THR A 121 15.73 -6.61 15.46
N ASN A 122 16.44 -6.78 16.58
CA ASN A 122 15.83 -6.83 17.91
C ASN A 122 15.30 -5.46 18.30
N GLN A 123 16.08 -4.40 18.09
CA GLN A 123 15.64 -3.03 18.41
C GLN A 123 14.32 -2.64 17.71
N ILE A 124 14.14 -3.07 16.46
CA ILE A 124 12.92 -2.81 15.69
C ILE A 124 11.73 -3.52 16.33
N ASN A 125 11.89 -4.81 16.62
CA ASN A 125 10.85 -5.61 17.26
C ASN A 125 10.50 -5.09 18.66
N GLU A 126 11.50 -4.68 19.45
CA GLU A 126 11.30 -4.09 20.77
C GLU A 126 10.55 -2.76 20.70
N THR A 127 10.91 -1.90 19.74
CA THR A 127 10.20 -0.62 19.53
C THR A 127 8.74 -0.86 19.15
N ALA A 128 8.49 -1.78 18.22
CA ALA A 128 7.12 -2.12 17.80
C ALA A 128 6.30 -2.73 18.94
N LYS A 129 6.91 -3.61 19.75
CA LYS A 129 6.28 -4.19 20.94
C LYS A 129 5.97 -3.13 21.99
N ARG A 130 6.90 -2.22 22.27
CA ARG A 130 6.68 -1.08 23.18
C ARG A 130 5.48 -0.24 22.73
N ILE A 131 5.43 0.13 21.44
CA ILE A 131 4.32 0.88 20.87
C ILE A 131 3.00 0.12 21.04
N LYS A 132 2.98 -1.19 20.72
CA LYS A 132 1.81 -2.06 20.90
C LYS A 132 1.30 -2.02 22.33
N ASP A 133 2.17 -2.21 23.31
CA ASP A 133 1.79 -2.29 24.72
C ASP A 133 1.09 -1.01 25.20
N TYR A 134 1.51 0.15 24.69
CA TYR A 134 0.83 1.42 24.96
C TYR A 134 -0.44 1.65 24.12
N ILE A 135 -0.56 1.04 22.93
CA ILE A 135 -1.81 1.00 22.14
C ILE A 135 -2.90 0.20 22.85
N LEU A 136 -2.54 -0.84 23.60
CA LEU A 136 -3.51 -1.64 24.36
C LEU A 136 -4.31 -0.79 25.36
N LEU A 137 -3.72 0.25 25.94
CA LEU A 137 -4.37 1.09 26.94
C LEU A 137 -5.61 1.86 26.40
N PRO A 138 -5.50 2.66 25.32
CA PRO A 138 -6.67 3.27 24.70
C PRO A 138 -7.55 2.24 23.98
N LEU A 139 -6.97 1.18 23.41
CA LEU A 139 -7.75 0.13 22.74
C LEU A 139 -8.67 -0.59 23.73
N PHE A 140 -8.21 -0.87 24.96
CA PHE A 140 -9.03 -1.48 26.00
C PHE A 140 -10.24 -0.62 26.38
N LYS A 141 -10.07 0.71 26.40
CA LYS A 141 -11.16 1.66 26.66
C LYS A 141 -12.16 1.73 25.52
N LEU A 142 -11.71 1.49 24.29
CA LEU A 142 -12.54 1.47 23.08
C LEU A 142 -13.29 0.14 22.95
N ASP A 143 -12.57 -0.96 23.07
CA ASP A 143 -13.05 -2.33 22.90
C ASP A 143 -12.13 -3.33 23.63
N SER A 144 -12.65 -3.90 24.72
CA SER A 144 -11.88 -4.83 25.56
C SER A 144 -11.59 -6.18 24.90
N ASP A 145 -12.43 -6.64 23.95
CA ASP A 145 -12.20 -7.88 23.21
C ASP A 145 -11.11 -7.68 22.15
N ALA A 146 -11.19 -6.56 21.43
CA ALA A 146 -10.14 -6.11 20.51
C ALA A 146 -8.79 -6.02 21.23
N SER A 147 -8.75 -5.36 22.38
CA SER A 147 -7.53 -5.24 23.18
C SER A 147 -6.97 -6.60 23.61
N ARG A 148 -7.82 -7.58 23.96
CA ARG A 148 -7.37 -8.93 24.31
C ARG A 148 -6.80 -9.68 23.11
N LYS A 149 -7.41 -9.56 21.92
CA LYS A 149 -6.86 -10.14 20.68
C LYS A 149 -5.48 -9.56 20.37
N ILE A 150 -5.32 -8.23 20.40
CA ILE A 150 -4.05 -7.55 20.11
C ILE A 150 -2.99 -7.82 21.19
N ALA A 151 -3.38 -8.01 22.45
CA ALA A 151 -2.44 -8.38 23.51
C ALA A 151 -1.72 -9.71 23.18
N ALA A 152 -2.46 -10.68 22.63
CA ALA A 152 -1.93 -11.98 22.20
C ALA A 152 -1.20 -11.95 20.84
N THR A 153 -1.33 -10.87 20.06
CA THR A 153 -0.69 -10.73 18.75
C THR A 153 0.82 -10.54 18.89
N GLN A 154 1.58 -11.30 18.10
CA GLN A 154 3.05 -11.17 18.03
C GLN A 154 3.49 -10.14 16.99
N PHE A 155 4.70 -9.59 17.15
CA PHE A 155 5.32 -8.66 16.22
C PHE A 155 6.63 -9.23 15.73
N ASN A 156 6.80 -9.29 14.40
CA ASN A 156 8.03 -9.72 13.78
C ASN A 156 8.37 -8.82 12.59
N LEU A 157 9.61 -8.37 12.52
CA LEU A 157 10.19 -7.96 11.24
C LEU A 157 10.23 -9.19 10.32
N ALA A 158 9.46 -9.13 9.23
CA ALA A 158 9.31 -10.23 8.30
C ALA A 158 10.65 -10.57 7.65
N ARG A 159 11.11 -11.79 7.92
CA ARG A 159 12.29 -12.34 7.29
C ARG A 159 11.89 -13.01 5.97
N PRO A 160 12.45 -12.59 4.82
CA PRO A 160 12.21 -13.27 3.57
C PRO A 160 12.63 -14.75 3.65
N ASN A 161 11.76 -15.66 3.22
CA ASN A 161 12.08 -17.09 3.16
C ASN A 161 12.86 -17.43 1.88
N GLU A 162 14.19 -17.49 1.97
CA GLU A 162 15.08 -17.75 0.83
C GLU A 162 14.73 -19.04 0.07
N SER A 163 14.34 -20.12 0.76
CA SER A 163 13.98 -21.39 0.12
C SER A 163 12.73 -21.26 -0.75
N VAL A 164 11.72 -20.52 -0.26
CA VAL A 164 10.50 -20.20 -1.03
C VAL A 164 10.86 -19.35 -2.25
N LEU A 165 11.71 -18.34 -2.07
CA LEU A 165 12.11 -17.42 -3.15
C LEU A 165 12.97 -18.10 -4.23
N ILE A 166 13.88 -18.99 -3.85
CA ILE A 166 14.67 -19.80 -4.79
C ILE A 166 13.75 -20.70 -5.62
N LYS A 167 12.77 -21.35 -4.98
CA LYS A 167 11.78 -22.17 -5.68
C LYS A 167 10.94 -21.33 -6.64
N TYR A 168 10.47 -20.17 -6.19
CA TYR A 168 9.69 -19.22 -6.99
C TYR A 168 10.46 -18.79 -8.24
N HIS A 169 11.70 -18.35 -8.10
CA HIS A 169 12.51 -17.84 -9.21
C HIS A 169 13.26 -18.90 -10.02
N LYS A 170 13.06 -20.20 -9.74
CA LYS A 170 13.83 -21.30 -10.37
C LYS A 170 13.85 -21.28 -11.90
N ASN A 171 12.73 -20.88 -12.52
CA ASN A 171 12.56 -20.88 -13.98
C ASN A 171 12.84 -19.51 -14.62
N LEU A 172 13.26 -18.52 -13.83
CA LEU A 172 13.62 -17.20 -14.33
C LEU A 172 15.11 -17.16 -14.67
N SER A 173 15.43 -17.06 -15.95
CA SER A 173 16.81 -16.89 -16.43
C SER A 173 16.96 -15.52 -17.09
N LEU A 174 17.98 -14.77 -16.65
CA LEU A 174 18.27 -13.42 -17.14
C LEU A 174 19.62 -13.41 -17.85
N GLU A 175 19.75 -12.58 -18.89
CA GLU A 175 20.95 -12.47 -19.70
C GLU A 175 21.55 -11.06 -19.60
N GLU A 176 22.85 -10.94 -19.34
CA GLU A 176 23.52 -9.66 -19.07
C GLU A 176 23.30 -8.60 -20.16
N ASN A 177 23.23 -9.03 -21.44
CA ASN A 177 23.14 -8.15 -22.60
C ASN A 177 21.71 -8.01 -23.18
N ASP A 178 20.67 -8.50 -22.49
CA ASP A 178 19.28 -8.49 -22.97
C ASP A 178 18.36 -7.70 -22.02
N TYR A 179 18.56 -6.37 -21.94
CA TYR A 179 17.84 -5.54 -20.96
C TYR A 179 16.31 -5.56 -21.15
N LEU A 180 15.84 -5.40 -22.40
CA LEU A 180 14.40 -5.44 -22.70
C LEU A 180 13.84 -6.86 -22.54
N GLY A 181 14.54 -7.89 -23.03
CA GLY A 181 14.06 -9.26 -22.89
C GLY A 181 14.04 -9.72 -21.43
N ASN A 182 14.98 -9.29 -20.59
CA ASN A 182 14.93 -9.52 -19.15
C ASN A 182 13.67 -8.91 -18.51
N SER A 183 13.31 -7.67 -18.87
CA SER A 183 12.06 -7.03 -18.41
C SER A 183 10.81 -7.81 -18.84
N LEU A 184 10.81 -8.34 -20.07
CA LEU A 184 9.71 -9.18 -20.55
C LEU A 184 9.67 -10.53 -19.85
N LYS A 185 10.83 -11.15 -19.59
CA LYS A 185 10.97 -12.43 -18.88
C LYS A 185 10.50 -12.29 -17.42
N THR A 186 10.87 -11.22 -16.71
CA THR A 186 10.39 -10.97 -15.33
C THR A 186 8.89 -10.72 -15.28
N TYR A 187 8.35 -9.93 -16.21
CA TYR A 187 6.91 -9.68 -16.27
C TYR A 187 6.12 -10.94 -16.62
N LYS A 188 6.61 -11.74 -17.58
CA LYS A 188 6.00 -13.04 -17.92
C LYS A 188 6.06 -14.00 -16.73
N HIS A 189 7.19 -14.07 -16.03
CA HIS A 189 7.34 -14.89 -14.84
C HIS A 189 6.33 -14.53 -13.75
N LEU A 190 6.11 -13.23 -13.51
CA LEU A 190 5.09 -12.74 -12.59
C LEU A 190 3.69 -13.24 -12.99
N LEU A 191 3.30 -13.01 -14.25
CA LEU A 191 1.98 -13.42 -14.77
C LEU A 191 1.78 -14.93 -14.73
N ASP A 192 2.76 -15.72 -15.16
CA ASP A 192 2.68 -17.17 -15.18
C ASP A 192 2.44 -17.72 -13.76
N ASN A 193 3.10 -17.16 -12.74
CA ASN A 193 2.88 -17.55 -11.34
C ASN A 193 1.50 -17.10 -10.82
N TYR A 194 1.05 -15.88 -11.14
CA TYR A 194 -0.29 -15.42 -10.75
C TYR A 194 -1.41 -16.25 -11.40
N TYR A 195 -1.23 -16.70 -12.64
CA TYR A 195 -2.20 -17.59 -13.27
C TYR A 195 -2.23 -18.97 -12.63
N GLN A 196 -1.10 -19.48 -12.16
CA GLN A 196 -1.03 -20.80 -11.51
C GLN A 196 -1.78 -20.87 -10.19
N ILE A 197 -1.97 -19.75 -9.49
CA ILE A 197 -2.71 -19.70 -8.20
C ILE A 197 -4.21 -19.43 -8.38
N LEU A 198 -4.67 -19.18 -9.61
CA LEU A 198 -6.10 -19.08 -9.88
C LEU A 198 -6.78 -20.40 -9.52
N ASN A 199 -7.87 -20.32 -8.75
CA ASN A 199 -8.65 -21.47 -8.27
C ASN A 199 -7.87 -22.45 -7.37
N LYS A 200 -6.75 -22.03 -6.78
CA LYS A 200 -5.98 -22.80 -5.79
C LYS A 200 -5.89 -22.05 -4.48
N ASP A 201 -5.58 -22.78 -3.41
CA ASP A 201 -5.17 -22.17 -2.16
C ASP A 201 -3.86 -21.38 -2.36
N GLY A 202 -3.67 -20.30 -1.60
CA GLY A 202 -2.54 -19.39 -1.79
C GLY A 202 -1.18 -20.08 -1.64
N GLU A 203 -0.26 -19.80 -2.56
CA GLU A 203 1.13 -20.27 -2.52
C GLU A 203 1.99 -19.43 -1.55
N ASP A 204 3.06 -20.04 -1.03
CA ASP A 204 3.91 -19.37 -0.04
C ASP A 204 4.63 -18.14 -0.59
N TRP A 205 5.02 -18.14 -1.87
CA TRP A 205 5.62 -16.95 -2.50
C TRP A 205 4.64 -15.77 -2.58
N ALA A 206 3.34 -16.03 -2.70
CA ALA A 206 2.33 -14.98 -2.74
C ALA A 206 2.16 -14.34 -1.36
N LYS A 207 2.37 -15.10 -0.27
CA LYS A 207 2.45 -14.56 1.08
C LYS A 207 3.66 -13.62 1.21
N GLU A 208 4.84 -14.06 0.77
CA GLU A 208 6.06 -13.23 0.72
C GLU A 208 5.84 -11.92 -0.08
N GLU A 209 5.09 -11.98 -1.20
CA GLU A 209 4.76 -10.79 -1.98
C GLU A 209 3.81 -9.85 -1.23
N ASN A 210 2.77 -10.38 -0.60
CA ASN A 210 1.82 -9.58 0.16
C ASN A 210 2.49 -8.84 1.33
N ILE A 211 3.43 -9.48 2.02
CA ILE A 211 4.18 -8.88 3.12
C ILE A 211 4.90 -7.61 2.66
N ILE A 212 5.56 -7.64 1.50
CA ILE A 212 6.38 -6.51 1.03
C ILE A 212 5.57 -5.39 0.37
N ARG A 213 4.27 -5.59 0.11
CA ARG A 213 3.39 -4.57 -0.51
C ARG A 213 3.06 -3.43 0.44
N LYS A 214 3.01 -3.69 1.75
CA LYS A 214 2.76 -2.68 2.78
C LYS A 214 3.89 -2.64 3.80
N PRO A 215 4.12 -1.49 4.47
CA PRO A 215 5.08 -1.43 5.57
C PRO A 215 4.68 -2.32 6.76
N VAL A 216 3.39 -2.35 7.10
CA VAL A 216 2.84 -3.15 8.20
C VAL A 216 1.69 -3.99 7.66
N ASN A 217 1.62 -5.26 8.06
CA ASN A 217 0.56 -6.18 7.66
C ASN A 217 0.04 -6.94 8.88
N PHE A 218 -1.28 -7.10 8.98
CA PHE A 218 -1.88 -8.04 9.93
C PHE A 218 -2.13 -9.39 9.24
N VAL A 219 -1.47 -10.45 9.69
CA VAL A 219 -1.66 -11.82 9.19
C VAL A 219 -2.64 -12.54 10.10
N SER A 220 -3.94 -12.39 9.80
CA SER A 220 -5.05 -12.82 10.67
C SER A 220 -5.01 -14.31 11.00
N SER A 221 -4.60 -15.15 10.03
CA SER A 221 -4.50 -16.61 10.19
C SER A 221 -3.43 -17.05 11.20
N GLN A 222 -2.42 -16.22 11.44
CA GLN A 222 -1.34 -16.49 12.38
C GLN A 222 -1.42 -15.63 13.64
N ASN A 223 -2.32 -14.64 13.65
CA ASN A 223 -2.38 -13.59 14.69
C ASN A 223 -1.02 -12.92 14.92
N VAL A 224 -0.37 -12.51 13.82
CA VAL A 224 0.92 -11.81 13.81
C VAL A 224 0.78 -10.48 13.06
N ILE A 225 1.41 -9.44 13.57
CA ILE A 225 1.67 -8.22 12.81
C ILE A 225 3.09 -8.29 12.26
N GLU A 226 3.20 -8.35 10.94
CA GLU A 226 4.45 -8.45 10.21
C GLU A 226 4.88 -7.07 9.71
N LEU A 227 6.08 -6.66 10.09
CA LEU A 227 6.72 -5.44 9.61
C LEU A 227 7.57 -5.81 8.39
N SER A 228 7.30 -5.23 7.24
CA SER A 228 8.14 -5.46 6.06
C SER A 228 9.39 -4.59 6.11
N THR A 229 10.43 -4.92 5.34
CA THR A 229 11.64 -4.07 5.29
C THR A 229 11.37 -2.65 4.78
N ALA A 230 10.19 -2.37 4.22
CA ALA A 230 9.79 -1.02 3.85
C ALA A 230 9.75 -0.07 5.06
N ILE A 231 9.50 -0.56 6.29
CA ILE A 231 9.50 0.30 7.49
C ILE A 231 10.87 0.89 7.78
N LEU A 232 11.96 0.26 7.34
CA LEU A 232 13.34 0.65 7.65
C LEU A 232 13.75 1.98 7.00
N ARG A 233 12.89 2.54 6.14
CA ARG A 233 13.11 3.83 5.51
C ARG A 233 12.31 4.88 6.26
N LYS A 234 12.97 6.00 6.57
CA LYS A 234 12.27 7.22 6.98
C LYS A 234 11.25 7.60 5.89
N PRO A 235 10.04 8.03 6.27
CA PRO A 235 9.63 8.38 7.62
C PRO A 235 8.97 7.25 8.44
N HIS A 236 8.98 5.99 7.99
CA HIS A 236 8.20 4.92 8.62
C HIS A 236 8.76 4.42 9.96
N TYR A 237 10.08 4.49 10.13
CA TYR A 237 10.78 4.14 11.37
C TYR A 237 12.06 4.97 11.50
N TYR A 238 12.44 5.28 12.74
CA TYR A 238 13.65 6.02 13.09
C TYR A 238 14.48 5.17 14.04
N GLU A 239 15.60 4.65 13.53
CA GLU A 239 16.58 3.87 14.29
C GLU A 239 17.21 4.69 15.44
N ASN A 240 17.67 4.00 16.50
CA ASN A 240 18.43 4.55 17.63
C ASN A 240 17.68 5.50 18.57
N ASP A 241 16.40 5.24 18.84
CA ASP A 241 15.62 5.88 19.91
C ASP A 241 15.67 7.42 19.95
N ILE A 242 16.02 8.10 18.84
CA ILE A 242 16.30 9.54 18.89
C ILE A 242 15.10 10.28 19.51
N ASN A 243 13.85 9.90 19.17
CA ASN A 243 12.64 10.43 19.81
C ASN A 243 11.48 9.39 19.78
N ASN A 244 10.97 8.90 20.93
CA ASN A 244 9.79 8.02 20.97
C ASN A 244 8.57 8.68 20.34
N SER A 245 8.36 9.98 20.55
CA SER A 245 7.34 10.76 19.83
C SER A 245 7.31 10.45 18.32
N THR A 246 8.48 10.36 17.70
CA THR A 246 8.61 10.15 16.27
C THR A 246 8.27 8.71 15.87
N ASN A 247 8.70 7.71 16.63
CA ASN A 247 8.37 6.30 16.36
C ASN A 247 6.89 5.98 16.68
N PHE A 248 6.30 6.57 17.73
CA PHE A 248 4.87 6.48 17.98
C PHE A 248 4.06 7.14 16.86
N GLY A 249 4.48 8.32 16.38
CA GLY A 249 3.81 9.01 15.29
C GLY A 249 3.95 8.26 13.96
N SER A 250 5.14 7.79 13.63
CA SER A 250 5.39 7.06 12.38
C SER A 250 4.92 5.60 12.42
N LEU A 251 5.73 4.70 12.99
CA LEU A 251 5.45 3.27 13.06
C LEU A 251 4.16 2.98 13.84
N GLY A 252 3.92 3.70 14.95
CA GLY A 252 2.71 3.50 15.76
C GLY A 252 1.42 3.86 15.05
N ALA A 253 1.41 4.86 14.18
CA ALA A 253 0.24 5.16 13.36
C ALA A 253 -0.02 4.07 12.31
N LEU A 254 1.02 3.51 11.68
CA LEU A 254 0.88 2.41 10.72
C LEU A 254 0.39 1.12 11.41
N ILE A 255 0.93 0.79 12.58
CA ILE A 255 0.46 -0.34 13.40
C ILE A 255 -1.00 -0.15 13.79
N SER A 256 -1.36 1.04 14.27
CA SER A 256 -2.73 1.34 14.67
C SER A 256 -3.71 1.27 13.49
N GLN A 257 -3.30 1.74 12.32
CA GLN A 257 -4.09 1.65 11.09
C GLN A 257 -4.42 0.19 10.73
N GLU A 258 -3.42 -0.69 10.74
CA GLU A 258 -3.63 -2.11 10.41
C GLU A 258 -4.44 -2.85 11.48
N ILE A 259 -4.30 -2.50 12.77
CA ILE A 259 -5.16 -3.02 13.85
C ILE A 259 -6.62 -2.63 13.62
N ILE A 260 -6.89 -1.38 13.29
CA ILE A 260 -8.26 -0.88 13.06
C ILE A 260 -8.89 -1.62 11.87
N ASN A 261 -8.15 -1.72 10.77
CA ASN A 261 -8.59 -2.39 9.55
C ASN A 261 -8.86 -3.89 9.76
N GLU A 262 -7.99 -4.61 10.48
CA GLU A 262 -8.18 -6.03 10.80
C GLU A 262 -9.42 -6.27 11.69
N LEU A 263 -9.70 -5.34 12.60
CA LEU A 263 -10.75 -5.50 13.61
C LEU A 263 -12.06 -4.82 13.20
N ASN A 264 -12.11 -4.18 12.03
CA ASN A 264 -13.23 -3.36 11.55
C ASN A 264 -13.74 -2.40 12.64
N LEU A 265 -12.82 -1.65 13.25
CA LEU A 265 -13.14 -0.77 14.38
C LEU A 265 -13.61 0.63 13.95
N GLU A 266 -13.78 0.87 12.65
CA GLU A 266 -14.11 2.18 12.10
C GLU A 266 -15.39 2.74 12.75
N GLU A 267 -16.47 1.97 12.75
CA GLU A 267 -17.77 2.38 13.33
C GLU A 267 -17.70 2.65 14.84
N LYS A 268 -16.90 1.86 15.58
CA LYS A 268 -16.71 2.07 17.03
C LYS A 268 -15.90 3.32 17.30
N LEU A 269 -14.92 3.63 16.46
CA LEU A 269 -14.10 4.84 16.56
C LEU A 269 -14.87 6.10 16.20
N GLU A 270 -15.80 6.03 15.24
CA GLU A 270 -16.71 7.13 14.92
C GLU A 270 -17.55 7.55 16.14
N ASN A 271 -18.09 6.56 16.86
CA ASN A 271 -18.85 6.78 18.10
C ASN A 271 -17.96 7.23 19.28
N TYR A 272 -16.77 6.64 19.42
CA TYR A 272 -15.83 6.97 20.51
C TYR A 272 -15.26 8.38 20.39
N THR A 273 -15.06 8.89 19.17
CA THR A 273 -14.55 10.24 18.95
C THR A 273 -15.63 11.32 18.80
N ASN A 274 -16.92 10.95 18.73
CA ASN A 274 -18.08 11.87 18.61
C ASN A 274 -17.94 12.97 17.51
N ARG A 275 -16.99 12.85 16.56
CA ARG A 275 -16.60 13.96 15.67
C ARG A 275 -16.18 13.55 14.25
N ILE A 276 -16.15 12.27 13.90
CA ILE A 276 -15.82 11.85 12.52
C ILE A 276 -17.00 12.07 11.55
N LEU A 277 -18.24 12.19 12.04
CA LEU A 277 -19.44 12.47 11.23
C LEU A 277 -19.40 13.79 10.41
N LYS A 278 -18.50 14.74 10.73
CA LYS A 278 -18.32 15.96 9.92
C LYS A 278 -17.40 15.74 8.70
N VAL A 279 -16.55 14.71 8.75
CA VAL A 279 -15.55 14.35 7.74
C VAL A 279 -16.26 13.77 6.51
N GLU A 280 -17.14 12.80 6.69
CA GLU A 280 -17.95 12.22 5.60
C GLU A 280 -18.71 13.29 4.80
N ASN A 281 -19.37 14.23 5.47
CA ASN A 281 -20.18 15.26 4.82
C ASN A 281 -19.34 16.30 4.09
N THR A 282 -18.12 16.59 4.56
CA THR A 282 -17.21 17.54 3.89
C THR A 282 -16.58 16.89 2.65
N PHE A 283 -16.23 15.61 2.70
CA PHE A 283 -15.68 14.89 1.54
C PHE A 283 -16.71 14.56 0.47
N LYS A 284 -17.97 14.27 0.84
CA LYS A 284 -19.08 14.07 -0.11
C LYS A 284 -19.24 15.24 -1.10
N THR A 285 -18.83 16.46 -0.73
CA THR A 285 -19.01 17.66 -1.57
C THR A 285 -17.85 17.97 -2.53
N ARG A 286 -16.66 17.34 -2.42
CA ARG A 286 -15.45 17.77 -3.15
C ARG A 286 -14.94 16.84 -4.25
N THR A 287 -15.41 15.59 -4.35
CA THR A 287 -14.93 14.64 -5.37
C THR A 287 -16.07 14.26 -6.32
N THR A 288 -15.84 14.34 -7.63
CA THR A 288 -16.90 14.22 -8.66
C THR A 288 -17.02 12.84 -9.34
N GLU A 289 -16.29 11.80 -8.92
CA GLU A 289 -16.34 10.48 -9.59
C GLU A 289 -16.58 9.33 -8.58
N VAL A 290 -17.41 8.34 -8.94
CA VAL A 290 -18.37 7.70 -8.01
C VAL A 290 -17.99 6.32 -7.46
N GLN A 291 -17.02 5.59 -8.01
CA GLN A 291 -16.66 4.24 -7.51
C GLN A 291 -15.42 4.19 -6.61
N ASP A 292 -14.42 5.06 -6.83
CA ASP A 292 -13.24 5.17 -5.94
C ASP A 292 -13.53 5.92 -4.62
N LYS A 293 -14.74 6.46 -4.45
CA LYS A 293 -15.11 7.25 -3.25
C LYS A 293 -15.07 6.45 -1.97
N HIS A 294 -15.71 5.28 -1.92
CA HIS A 294 -15.87 4.53 -0.67
C HIS A 294 -14.50 4.04 -0.18
N TYR A 295 -13.76 3.33 -1.04
CA TYR A 295 -12.42 2.83 -0.69
C TYR A 295 -11.43 3.93 -0.29
N ILE A 296 -11.45 5.10 -0.94
CA ILE A 296 -10.59 6.22 -0.56
C ILE A 296 -11.03 6.84 0.78
N ILE A 297 -12.34 6.97 1.02
CA ILE A 297 -12.88 7.50 2.27
C ILE A 297 -12.58 6.55 3.42
N ASP A 298 -12.82 5.25 3.25
CA ASP A 298 -12.57 4.23 4.27
C ASP A 298 -11.09 4.20 4.65
N ASN A 299 -10.18 4.17 3.67
CA ASN A 299 -8.74 4.23 3.96
C ASN A 299 -8.31 5.53 4.67
N LYS A 300 -8.96 6.67 4.38
CA LYS A 300 -8.70 7.93 5.09
C LYS A 300 -9.21 7.87 6.53
N ILE A 301 -10.42 7.35 6.76
CA ILE A 301 -10.99 7.19 8.09
C ILE A 301 -10.11 6.27 8.94
N VAL A 302 -9.71 5.12 8.39
CA VAL A 302 -8.82 4.16 9.06
C VAL A 302 -7.46 4.80 9.35
N GLY A 303 -6.86 5.50 8.38
CA GLY A 303 -5.58 6.20 8.57
C GLY A 303 -5.62 7.27 9.65
N SER A 304 -6.61 8.17 9.60
CA SER A 304 -6.79 9.24 10.59
C SER A 304 -7.11 8.69 11.98
N SER A 305 -7.92 7.63 12.05
CA SER A 305 -8.23 6.97 13.33
C SER A 305 -7.02 6.23 13.90
N GLY A 306 -6.18 5.64 13.04
CA GLY A 306 -4.91 5.02 13.42
C GLY A 306 -3.95 6.03 14.07
N ILE A 307 -3.82 7.23 13.50
CA ILE A 307 -2.98 8.28 14.08
C ILE A 307 -3.50 8.71 15.46
N LYS A 308 -4.82 8.84 15.65
CA LYS A 308 -5.41 9.20 16.95
C LYS A 308 -5.18 8.12 18.00
N LEU A 309 -5.35 6.85 17.64
CA LEU A 309 -5.09 5.73 18.54
C LEU A 309 -3.61 5.73 18.98
N ALA A 310 -2.68 5.93 18.02
CA ALA A 310 -1.27 6.07 18.30
C ALA A 310 -0.93 7.29 19.17
N TYR A 311 -1.60 8.43 18.97
CA TYR A 311 -1.39 9.63 19.80
C TYR A 311 -1.85 9.41 21.24
N SER A 312 -2.98 8.73 21.42
CA SER A 312 -3.48 8.35 22.74
C SER A 312 -2.50 7.41 23.45
N ALA A 313 -1.94 6.44 22.72
CA ALA A 313 -0.88 5.56 23.22
C ALA A 313 0.36 6.36 23.64
N TYR A 314 0.79 7.31 22.81
CA TYR A 314 1.94 8.17 23.10
C TYR A 314 1.72 9.06 24.34
N ASN A 315 0.53 9.64 24.50
CA ASN A 315 0.22 10.43 25.71
C ASN A 315 0.24 9.57 26.98
N ASN A 316 -0.21 8.31 26.89
CA ASN A 316 -0.07 7.37 28.01
C ASN A 316 1.40 7.08 28.30
N TRP A 317 2.24 6.92 27.28
CA TRP A 317 3.69 6.73 27.45
C TRP A 317 4.35 7.94 28.14
N LEU A 318 4.03 9.15 27.69
CA LEU A 318 4.53 10.42 28.26
C LEU A 318 4.18 10.61 29.74
N ASN A 319 3.03 10.09 30.20
CA ASN A 319 2.65 10.18 31.61
C ASN A 319 3.67 9.49 32.54
N TYR A 320 4.37 8.47 32.04
CA TYR A 320 5.38 7.72 32.77
C TYR A 320 6.82 8.08 32.38
N HIS A 321 7.03 8.81 31.27
CA HIS A 321 8.34 9.15 30.73
C HIS A 321 8.37 10.64 30.34
N LYS A 322 8.76 11.49 31.29
CA LYS A 322 8.68 12.96 31.16
C LYS A 322 9.93 13.62 30.56
N ASP A 323 10.92 12.81 30.20
CA ASP A 323 12.28 13.28 29.90
C ASP A 323 12.54 13.53 28.40
N GLU A 324 11.50 13.47 27.54
CA GLU A 324 11.66 13.89 26.15
C GLU A 324 11.60 15.42 26.05
N GLU A 325 12.75 16.07 26.03
CA GLU A 325 12.89 17.49 25.69
C GLU A 325 13.68 17.65 24.39
N PHE A 326 13.18 18.52 23.51
CA PHE A 326 13.89 18.90 22.28
C PHE A 326 14.02 20.41 22.19
N THR A 327 15.09 20.87 21.54
CA THR A 327 15.47 22.28 21.48
C THR A 327 14.48 23.13 20.67
N ASP A 328 13.89 22.56 19.61
CA ASP A 328 13.13 23.33 18.61
C ASP A 328 11.64 22.93 18.51
N PHE A 329 11.25 21.76 19.03
CA PHE A 329 9.87 21.25 18.94
C PHE A 329 9.45 20.53 20.22
N THR A 330 8.17 20.61 20.59
CA THR A 330 7.65 19.74 21.67
C THR A 330 7.54 18.30 21.17
N PRO A 331 7.65 17.30 22.05
CA PRO A 331 7.47 15.90 21.67
C PRO A 331 6.12 15.62 21.00
N GLN A 332 5.05 16.29 21.45
CA GLN A 332 3.73 16.19 20.83
C GLN A 332 3.71 16.74 19.39
N ARG A 333 4.43 17.84 19.10
CA ARG A 333 4.55 18.36 17.73
C ARG A 333 5.32 17.39 16.83
N LEU A 334 6.41 16.81 17.33
CA LEU A 334 7.19 15.81 16.59
C LEU A 334 6.37 14.56 16.29
N PHE A 335 5.54 14.10 17.23
CA PHE A 335 4.57 13.04 16.97
C PHE A 335 3.72 13.36 15.74
N TRP A 336 3.05 14.52 15.73
CA TRP A 336 2.14 14.87 14.64
C TRP A 336 2.86 15.04 13.30
N VAL A 337 4.02 15.68 13.29
CA VAL A 337 4.84 15.81 12.07
C VAL A 337 5.23 14.43 11.55
N SER A 338 5.78 13.57 12.40
CA SER A 338 6.23 12.23 12.01
C SER A 338 5.11 11.32 11.52
N ALA A 339 3.92 11.41 12.12
CA ALA A 339 2.75 10.70 11.66
C ALA A 339 2.39 11.13 10.24
N VAL A 340 2.18 12.42 10.03
CA VAL A 340 1.74 12.95 8.73
C VAL A 340 2.76 12.68 7.61
N LEU A 341 4.06 12.63 7.92
CA LEU A 341 5.11 12.33 6.94
C LEU A 341 4.93 10.97 6.23
N ASN A 342 4.32 9.97 6.87
CA ASN A 342 3.99 8.68 6.22
C ASN A 342 3.10 8.85 4.98
N TRP A 343 2.32 9.93 4.91
CA TRP A 343 1.35 10.22 3.85
C TRP A 343 1.67 11.50 3.08
N CYS A 344 2.85 12.08 3.29
CA CYS A 344 3.31 13.25 2.53
C CYS A 344 3.65 12.83 1.10
N ALA A 345 2.85 13.28 0.14
CA ALA A 345 3.11 13.13 -1.29
C ALA A 345 2.89 14.45 -2.01
N ILE A 346 3.83 14.84 -2.87
CA ILE A 346 3.63 15.97 -3.79
C ILE A 346 2.97 15.43 -5.04
N ASN A 347 1.65 15.57 -5.13
CA ASN A 347 0.90 15.18 -6.32
C ASN A 347 0.37 16.43 -7.06
N LYS A 348 0.68 16.55 -8.36
CA LYS A 348 0.19 17.67 -9.20
C LYS A 348 -1.31 17.54 -9.52
N GLN A 349 -1.91 16.36 -9.29
CA GLN A 349 -3.36 16.16 -9.33
C GLN A 349 -3.87 16.14 -7.88
N ASP A 350 -4.91 16.91 -7.62
CA ASP A 350 -5.50 17.26 -6.30
C ASP A 350 -5.98 16.09 -5.41
N PHE A 351 -5.61 14.83 -5.68
CA PHE A 351 -6.13 13.66 -4.98
C PHE A 351 -5.60 13.49 -3.54
N TRP A 352 -4.39 13.98 -3.25
CA TRP A 352 -3.70 13.76 -1.97
C TRP A 352 -3.12 15.07 -1.43
N LYS A 353 -3.97 16.01 -1.03
CA LYS A 353 -3.49 17.09 -0.17
C LYS A 353 -3.43 16.56 1.25
N THR A 354 -2.22 16.41 1.78
CA THR A 354 -1.96 16.18 3.21
C THR A 354 -2.71 17.19 4.10
N GLU A 355 -3.00 18.37 3.54
CA GLU A 355 -3.86 19.42 4.10
C GLU A 355 -5.28 18.92 4.47
N ASP A 356 -5.86 17.97 3.74
CA ASP A 356 -7.20 17.45 4.03
C ASP A 356 -7.23 16.51 5.25
N LEU A 357 -6.16 15.72 5.47
CA LEU A 357 -5.99 14.91 6.69
C LEU A 357 -5.86 15.82 7.92
N VAL A 358 -5.09 16.90 7.80
CA VAL A 358 -4.77 17.79 8.92
C VAL A 358 -5.90 18.75 9.27
N LYS A 359 -6.56 19.36 8.27
CA LYS A 359 -7.59 20.40 8.52
C LYS A 359 -8.93 19.87 9.00
N ASN A 360 -9.31 18.65 8.61
CA ASN A 360 -10.64 18.13 8.91
C ASN A 360 -10.65 17.05 10.00
N ASP A 361 -9.59 16.23 10.12
CA ASP A 361 -9.67 14.99 10.93
C ASP A 361 -9.04 15.10 12.33
N PHE A 362 -8.01 15.94 12.54
CA PHE A 362 -7.25 16.02 13.82
C PHE A 362 -7.63 17.18 14.75
N ASN A 363 -8.87 17.68 14.62
CA ASN A 363 -9.29 19.04 15.00
C ASN A 363 -9.12 19.50 16.47
N LEU A 364 -8.80 18.65 17.45
CA LEU A 364 -8.57 19.10 18.84
C LEU A 364 -7.15 18.85 19.30
N GLU A 365 -6.68 17.62 19.15
CA GLU A 365 -5.39 17.19 19.66
C GLU A 365 -4.24 17.80 18.89
N PHE A 366 -4.35 17.88 17.55
CA PHE A 366 -3.38 18.58 16.71
C PHE A 366 -3.41 20.08 16.99
N ASN A 367 -4.59 20.69 17.02
CA ASN A 367 -4.73 22.12 17.27
C ASN A 367 -4.16 22.52 18.65
N SER A 368 -4.37 21.69 19.67
CA SER A 368 -3.76 21.86 20.99
C SER A 368 -2.23 21.78 20.94
N ALA A 369 -1.67 20.79 20.23
CA ALA A 369 -0.21 20.62 20.12
C ALA A 369 0.48 21.81 19.40
N PHE A 370 -0.18 22.42 18.42
CA PHE A 370 0.36 23.55 17.64
C PHE A 370 -0.11 24.93 18.11
N GLY A 371 -1.07 25.02 19.03
CA GLY A 371 -1.65 26.28 19.49
C GLY A 371 -2.49 26.99 18.42
N CYS A 372 -3.13 26.23 17.53
CA CYS A 372 -4.01 26.76 16.49
C CYS A 372 -5.32 27.29 17.12
N LYS A 373 -5.77 28.47 16.69
CA LYS A 373 -7.00 29.12 17.16
C LYS A 373 -8.25 28.62 16.43
#